data_AF-A0A0E9PKU1-F1
#
_entry.id   AF-A0A0E9PKU1-F1
#
_cell.length_a   1.000
_cell.length_b   1.000
_cell.length_c   1.000
_cell.angle_alpha   90.00
_cell.angle_beta   90.00
_cell.angle_gamma   90.00
#
_symmetry.space_group_name_H-M   'P 1'
#
loop_
_entity.id
_entity.type
_entity.pdbx_description
1 polymer ?
#
loop_
_entity_poly.entity_id
_entity_poly.type
_entity_poly.pdbx_seq_one_letter_code
_entity_poly.pdbx_strand_id
1 'polypeptide(L)'
;MESNVLFNTIVLMCKDAGENGRAILCTLEYSDLSRYLPTKVTIESEDQDLPSTPWWKESQSLLLCTPAHKAFQALKMKGLIA
;
A
#
# COMPACT_ATOMS: atom_id res chain seq x y z
N MET A 1 -20.83 -25.82 3.60
CA MET A 1 -20.61 -25.00 2.40
C MET A 1 -19.63 -23.92 2.82
N GLU A 2 -18.34 -24.12 2.53
CA GLU A 2 -17.32 -23.12 2.81
C GLU A 2 -17.55 -21.96 1.85
N SER A 3 -18.21 -20.91 2.34
CA SER A 3 -18.22 -19.64 1.63
C SER A 3 -16.79 -19.14 1.63
N ASN A 4 -16.15 -19.12 0.46
CA ASN A 4 -14.89 -18.42 0.25
C ASN A 4 -15.18 -16.94 0.58
N VAL A 5 -14.90 -16.54 1.83
CA VAL A 5 -15.15 -15.18 2.30
C VAL A 5 -14.35 -14.29 1.36
N LEU A 6 -15.03 -13.42 0.63
CA LEU A 6 -14.40 -12.49 -0.28
C LEU A 6 -13.28 -11.78 0.48
N PHE A 7 -12.03 -12.05 0.08
CA PHE A 7 -10.85 -11.51 0.75
C PHE A 7 -10.93 -9.99 0.69
N ASN A 8 -11.13 -9.38 1.85
CA ASN A 8 -11.20 -7.93 2.01
C ASN A 8 -9.82 -7.32 2.29
N THR A 9 -8.75 -8.09 2.17
CA THR A 9 -7.39 -7.62 2.43
C THR A 9 -6.49 -7.98 1.26
N ILE A 10 -5.75 -6.99 0.77
CA ILE A 10 -4.70 -7.15 -0.22
C ILE A 10 -3.39 -6.76 0.44
N VAL A 11 -2.41 -7.66 0.41
CA VAL A 11 -1.06 -7.41 0.92
C VAL A 11 -0.10 -7.41 -0.25
N LEU A 12 0.67 -6.33 -0.40
CA LEU A 12 1.64 -6.14 -1.46
C LEU A 12 2.99 -5.80 -0.87
N MET A 13 4.00 -6.58 -1.24
CA MET A 13 5.39 -6.26 -0.91
C MET A 13 6.01 -5.46 -2.05
N CYS A 14 6.49 -4.27 -1.73
CA CYS A 14 7.23 -3.39 -2.63
C CYS A 14 8.68 -3.26 -2.14
N LYS A 15 9.57 -2.80 -3.03
CA LYS A 15 10.89 -2.35 -2.64
C LYS A 15 10.93 -0.83 -2.72
N ASP A 16 11.41 -0.19 -1.66
CA ASP A 16 11.78 1.21 -1.68
C ASP A 16 12.80 1.46 -2.79
N ALA A 17 12.70 2.59 -3.48
CA ALA A 17 13.63 2.94 -4.55
C ALA A 17 14.98 3.53 -4.04
N GLY A 18 15.16 3.67 -2.73
CA GLY A 18 16.43 4.11 -2.13
C GLY A 18 17.56 3.10 -2.29
N GLU A 19 18.79 3.51 -1.96
CA GLU A 19 20.03 2.74 -2.18
C GLU A 19 20.01 1.30 -1.65
N ASN A 20 19.24 1.04 -0.58
CA ASN A 20 19.19 -0.26 0.08
C ASN A 20 17.99 -1.13 -0.32
N GLY A 21 17.10 -0.66 -1.22
CA GLY A 21 16.00 -1.48 -1.73
C GLY A 21 15.10 -2.10 -0.65
N ARG A 22 14.84 -1.33 0.43
CA ARG A 22 14.19 -1.83 1.65
C ARG A 22 12.83 -2.43 1.34
N ALA A 23 12.53 -3.58 1.93
CA ALA A 23 11.23 -4.22 1.76
C ALA A 23 10.15 -3.43 2.50
N ILE A 24 9.06 -3.15 1.81
CA ILE A 24 7.90 -2.43 2.34
C ILE A 24 6.68 -3.29 2.10
N LEU A 25 5.90 -3.48 3.16
CA LEU A 25 4.64 -4.20 3.12
C LEU A 25 3.49 -3.20 3.16
N CYS A 26 2.68 -3.18 2.10
CA CYS A 26 1.48 -2.39 1.99
C CYS A 26 0.26 -3.30 2.17
N THR A 27 -0.48 -3.08 3.25
CA THR A 27 -1.73 -3.79 3.54
C THR A 27 -2.91 -2.88 3.26
N LEU A 28 -3.79 -3.30 2.36
CA LEU A 28 -5.00 -2.59 1.94
C LEU A 28 -6.22 -3.36 2.42
N GLU A 29 -7.01 -2.78 3.30
CA GLU A 29 -8.26 -3.37 3.78
C GLU A 29 -9.46 -2.73 3.09
N TYR A 30 -10.44 -3.54 2.66
CA TYR A 30 -11.65 -3.17 1.93
C TYR A 30 -12.87 -3.65 2.72
N SER A 31 -13.22 -2.93 3.79
CA SER A 31 -14.39 -3.29 4.61
C SER A 31 -15.71 -3.22 3.82
N ASP A 32 -15.72 -2.47 2.71
CA ASP A 32 -16.83 -2.38 1.75
C ASP A 32 -16.36 -2.83 0.36
N LEU A 33 -16.71 -4.05 -0.01
CA LEU A 33 -16.33 -4.68 -1.28
C LEU A 33 -17.06 -4.12 -2.50
N SER A 34 -18.06 -3.24 -2.30
CA SER A 34 -18.72 -2.53 -3.40
C SER A 34 -17.89 -1.33 -3.90
N ARG A 35 -16.86 -0.93 -3.14
CA ARG A 35 -16.02 0.24 -3.42
C ARG A 35 -14.66 -0.17 -3.99
N TYR A 36 -14.14 0.68 -4.87
CA TYR A 36 -12.82 0.52 -5.49
C TYR A 36 -11.67 1.03 -4.62
N LEU A 37 -11.96 1.60 -3.45
CA LEU A 37 -10.99 2.24 -2.56
C LEU A 37 -10.87 1.43 -1.27
N PRO A 38 -9.65 1.27 -0.73
CA PRO A 38 -9.47 0.68 0.58
C PRO A 38 -10.05 1.61 1.66
N THR A 39 -10.58 1.00 2.72
CA THR A 39 -11.03 1.70 3.92
C THR A 39 -9.89 1.96 4.90
N LYS A 40 -8.83 1.14 4.84
CA LYS A 40 -7.62 1.30 5.65
C LYS A 40 -6.38 0.88 4.87
N VAL A 41 -5.30 1.59 5.10
CA VAL A 41 -3.98 1.32 4.54
C VAL A 41 -2.97 1.31 5.67
N THR A 42 -2.17 0.25 5.74
CA THR A 42 -1.05 0.10 6.66
C THR A 42 0.23 -0.11 5.85
N ILE A 43 1.30 0.57 6.26
CA ILE A 43 2.62 0.49 5.63
C ILE A 43 3.62 0.06 6.70
N GLU A 44 4.29 -1.05 6.45
CA GLU A 44 5.26 -1.66 7.37
C GLU A 44 6.60 -1.87 6.66
N SER A 45 7.69 -1.81 7.42
CA SER A 45 9.05 -2.01 6.95
C SER A 45 9.90 -2.48 8.13
N GLU A 46 10.95 -3.26 7.85
CA GLU A 46 11.94 -3.63 8.88
C GLU A 46 12.65 -2.38 9.44
N ASP A 47 12.84 -1.37 8.59
CA ASP A 47 13.22 -0.02 8.99
C ASP A 47 11.97 0.72 9.49
N GLN A 48 11.83 0.85 10.82
CA GLN A 48 10.65 1.45 11.48
C GLN A 48 10.50 2.95 11.23
N ASP A 49 11.57 3.63 10.84
CA ASP A 49 11.54 5.07 10.56
C ASP A 49 11.00 5.37 9.16
N LEU A 50 11.14 4.41 8.23
CA LEU A 50 10.77 4.55 6.82
C LEU A 50 9.27 4.90 6.62
N PRO A 51 8.29 4.19 7.23
CA PRO A 51 6.87 4.52 7.08
C PRO A 51 6.50 5.87 7.70
N SER A 52 7.30 6.35 8.66
CA SER A 52 7.06 7.62 9.36
C SER A 52 7.52 8.84 8.54
N THR A 53 8.31 8.63 7.48
CA THR A 53 8.78 9.70 6.61
C THR A 53 7.63 10.43 5.88
N PRO A 54 7.79 11.72 5.53
CA PRO A 54 6.72 12.50 4.91
C PRO A 54 6.18 11.89 3.61
N TRP A 55 7.07 11.34 2.76
CA TRP A 55 6.71 10.77 1.46
C TRP A 55 5.90 9.48 1.60
N TRP A 56 6.20 8.67 2.61
CA TRP A 56 5.43 7.45 2.89
C TRP A 56 4.06 7.75 3.50
N LYS A 57 3.93 8.81 4.31
CA LYS A 57 2.62 9.33 4.76
C LYS A 57 1.77 9.86 3.60
N GLU A 58 2.38 10.58 2.65
CA GLU A 58 1.70 11.01 1.42
C GLU A 58 1.26 9.79 0.60
N SER A 59 2.12 8.78 0.48
CA SER A 59 1.84 7.53 -0.24
C SER A 59 0.66 6.76 0.38
N GLN A 60 0.61 6.68 1.71
CA GLN A 60 -0.51 6.09 2.43
C GLN A 60 -1.83 6.83 2.15
N SER A 61 -1.77 8.18 2.14
CA SER A 61 -2.93 9.01 1.81
C SER A 61 -3.38 8.83 0.35
N LEU A 62 -2.43 8.70 -0.58
CA LEU A 62 -2.70 8.43 -1.99
C LEU A 62 -3.42 7.08 -2.18
N LEU A 63 -2.97 6.04 -1.47
CA LEU A 63 -3.57 4.71 -1.49
C LEU A 63 -5.00 4.68 -0.93
N LEU A 64 -5.34 5.56 0.01
CA LEU A 64 -6.71 5.73 0.52
C LEU A 64 -7.63 6.46 -0.46
N CYS A 65 -7.09 7.44 -1.20
CA CYS A 65 -7.88 8.32 -2.06
C CYS A 65 -7.97 7.85 -3.53
N THR A 66 -7.16 6.86 -3.93
CA THR A 66 -7.01 6.44 -5.32
C THR A 66 -7.09 4.92 -5.45
N PRO A 67 -7.71 4.37 -6.51
CA PRO A 67 -7.70 2.93 -6.74
C PRO A 67 -6.28 2.36 -6.75
N ALA A 68 -6.08 1.22 -6.07
CA ALA A 68 -4.75 0.68 -5.78
C ALA A 68 -3.80 0.65 -6.98
N HIS A 69 -4.25 0.12 -8.13
CA HIS A 69 -3.44 0.03 -9.35
C HIS A 69 -2.91 1.39 -9.83
N LYS A 70 -3.70 2.47 -9.73
CA LYS A 70 -3.27 3.83 -10.10
C LYS A 70 -2.34 4.42 -9.05
N ALA A 71 -2.62 4.19 -7.77
CA ALA A 71 -1.75 4.65 -6.68
C ALA A 71 -0.35 4.03 -6.82
N PHE A 72 -0.24 2.71 -6.97
CA PHE A 72 1.06 2.05 -7.16
C PHE A 72 1.77 2.47 -8.45
N GLN A 73 1.03 2.69 -9.54
CA GLN A 73 1.61 3.25 -10.76
C GLN A 73 2.22 4.64 -10.51
N ALA A 74 1.52 5.51 -9.79
CA ALA A 74 2.04 6.82 -9.42
C ALA A 74 3.26 6.74 -8.49
N LEU A 75 3.26 5.82 -7.51
CA LEU A 75 4.42 5.59 -6.63
C LEU A 75 5.65 5.14 -7.42
N LYS A 76 5.46 4.25 -8.40
CA LYS A 76 6.53 3.80 -9.30
C LYS A 76 7.03 4.94 -10.19
N MET A 77 6.14 5.76 -10.74
CA MET A 77 6.51 6.94 -11.55
C MET A 77 7.25 8.01 -10.74
N LYS A 78 6.91 8.17 -9.45
CA LYS A 78 7.62 9.06 -8.52
C LYS A 78 8.97 8.49 -8.05
N GLY A 79 9.31 7.26 -8.44
CA GLY A 79 10.52 6.60 -7.98
C GLY A 79 10.54 6.39 -6.47
N LEU A 80 9.38 6.10 -5.87
CA LEU A 80 9.27 5.71 -4.45
C LEU A 80 9.34 4.19 -4.29
N ILE A 81 8.88 3.46 -5.30
CA ILE A 81 8.97 2.00 -5.36
C ILE A 81 9.58 1.54 -6.67
N ALA A 82 10.32 0.42 -6.63
CA ALA A 82 10.93 -0.22 -7.80
C ALA A 82 9.97 -1.20 -8.50
#